data_AF-A0A1I7XS75-F1
#
_entry.id   AF-A0A1I7XS75-F1
#
_cell.length_a   1.000
_cell.length_b   1.000
_cell.length_c   1.000
_cell.angle_alpha   90.00
_cell.angle_beta   90.00
_cell.angle_gamma   90.00
#
_symmetry.space_group_name_H-M   'P 1'
#
loop_
_entity.id
_entity.type
_entity.pdbx_description
1 polymer ?
#
loop_
_entity_poly.entity_id
_entity_poly.type
_entity_poly.pdbx_seq_one_letter_code
_entity_poly.pdbx_strand_id
1 'polypeptide(L)'
;MFVGSDDCPLDYLPEMQFCAAQGMDHRSCCASTGVSDTGAGEKCLTFCDQRPDLYTPIDFSYAPCFDRFENMKRCFYNEIHQSAERKFIPMMMRHQTTHEYGLRKNMD
;
A
#
# COMPACT_ATOMS: atom_id res chain seq x y z
N MET A 1 -7.21 4.75 18.57
CA MET A 1 -5.80 4.31 18.48
C MET A 1 -4.92 5.29 19.23
N PHE A 2 -5.04 6.60 18.97
CA PHE A 2 -4.23 7.65 19.63
C PHE A 2 -4.54 7.91 21.10
N VAL A 3 -5.78 7.69 21.55
CA VAL A 3 -6.20 7.91 22.95
C VAL A 3 -6.02 6.62 23.78
N GLY A 4 -5.43 5.57 23.20
CA GLY A 4 -5.23 4.27 23.88
C GLY A 4 -6.53 3.51 24.17
N SER A 5 -7.64 3.91 23.54
CA SER A 5 -8.98 3.31 23.69
C SER A 5 -9.22 2.08 22.81
N ASP A 6 -8.30 1.77 21.90
CA ASP A 6 -8.44 0.71 20.91
C ASP A 6 -7.55 -0.46 21.32
N ASP A 7 -8.00 -1.69 21.08
CA ASP A 7 -7.28 -2.92 21.45
C ASP A 7 -5.90 -3.08 20.76
N CYS A 8 -5.58 -2.25 19.76
CA CYS A 8 -4.28 -2.23 19.09
C CYS A 8 -3.40 -1.09 19.64
N PRO A 9 -2.35 -1.40 20.41
CA PRO A 9 -1.34 -0.42 20.84
C PRO A 9 -0.67 0.24 19.64
N LEU A 10 -0.32 1.53 19.78
CA LEU A 10 0.39 2.29 18.75
C LEU A 10 1.77 1.70 18.41
N ASP A 11 2.37 0.95 19.33
CA ASP A 11 3.69 0.32 19.16
C ASP A 11 3.73 -0.67 17.98
N TYR A 12 2.59 -1.25 17.59
CA TYR A 12 2.49 -2.16 16.44
C TYR A 12 2.22 -1.45 15.12
N LEU A 13 1.94 -0.15 15.14
CA LEU A 13 1.62 0.59 13.93
C LEU A 13 2.76 0.52 12.87
N PRO A 14 4.05 0.64 13.23
CA PRO A 14 5.13 0.50 12.26
C PRO A 14 5.12 -0.87 11.56
N GLU A 15 4.85 -1.95 12.29
CA GLU A 15 4.79 -3.30 11.73
C GLU A 15 3.57 -3.47 10.79
N MET A 16 2.40 -2.95 11.19
CA MET A 16 1.20 -2.97 10.36
C MET A 16 1.40 -2.20 9.05
N GLN A 17 2.01 -1.02 9.11
CA GLN A 17 2.29 -0.20 7.94
C GLN A 17 3.35 -0.83 7.04
N PHE A 18 4.40 -1.40 7.62
CA PHE A 18 5.42 -2.17 6.89
C PHE A 18 4.79 -3.29 6.07
N CYS A 19 3.90 -4.08 6.69
CA CYS A 19 3.18 -5.15 6.02
C CYS A 19 2.28 -4.61 4.90
N ALA A 20 1.51 -3.55 5.17
CA ALA A 20 0.60 -2.95 4.19
C ALA A 20 1.33 -2.38 2.96
N ALA A 21 2.49 -1.75 3.18
CA ALA A 21 3.30 -1.15 2.13
C ALA A 21 4.23 -2.14 1.40
N GLN A 22 4.24 -3.41 1.81
CA GLN A 22 5.13 -4.47 1.34
C GLN A 22 6.63 -4.15 1.44
N GLY A 23 7.02 -3.38 2.45
CA GLY A 23 8.42 -3.02 2.63
C GLY A 23 8.98 -2.07 1.55
N MET A 24 8.13 -1.26 0.90
CA MET A 24 8.52 -0.40 -0.23
C MET A 24 8.43 1.10 0.09
N ASP A 25 9.02 1.91 -0.78
CA ASP A 25 8.93 3.38 -0.73
C ASP A 25 7.80 3.90 -1.63
N HIS A 26 6.79 4.49 -1.00
CA HIS A 26 5.60 5.08 -1.64
C HIS A 26 5.58 6.60 -1.60
N ARG A 27 6.67 7.26 -1.19
CA ARG A 27 6.70 8.72 -0.97
C ARG A 27 6.27 9.53 -2.19
N SER A 28 6.58 9.07 -3.41
CA SER A 28 6.14 9.75 -4.63
C SER A 28 4.60 9.79 -4.76
N CYS A 29 3.92 8.67 -4.48
CA CYS A 29 2.45 8.64 -4.48
C CYS A 29 1.88 9.44 -3.32
N CYS A 30 2.46 9.32 -2.13
CA CYS A 30 1.98 10.03 -0.95
C CYS A 30 2.10 11.55 -1.08
N ALA A 31 3.23 12.05 -1.60
CA ALA A 31 3.41 13.48 -1.85
C ALA A 31 2.39 14.00 -2.87
N SER A 32 2.18 13.28 -3.98
CA SER A 32 1.23 13.71 -5.02
C SER A 32 -0.24 13.61 -4.59
N THR A 33 -0.54 12.83 -3.55
CA THR A 33 -1.89 12.69 -2.98
C THR A 33 -2.09 13.51 -1.71
N GLY A 34 -1.17 14.40 -1.35
CA GLY A 34 -1.34 15.36 -0.25
C GLY A 34 -1.20 14.74 1.15
N VAL A 35 -0.40 13.68 1.30
CA VAL A 35 -0.10 13.11 2.63
C VAL A 35 0.66 14.08 3.53
N SER A 36 1.47 14.98 2.96
CA SER A 36 2.14 16.05 3.71
C SER A 36 1.26 17.30 3.92
N ASP A 37 0.06 17.35 3.34
CA ASP A 37 -0.89 18.47 3.49
C ASP A 37 -1.68 18.34 4.81
N THR A 38 -0.94 18.32 5.92
CA THR A 38 -1.45 18.23 7.30
C THR A 38 -0.68 19.20 8.21
N GLY A 39 -1.14 19.36 9.46
CA GLY A 39 -0.41 20.14 10.46
C GLY A 39 0.98 19.58 10.82
N ALA A 40 1.29 18.33 10.47
CA ALA A 40 2.59 17.69 10.70
C ALA A 40 3.52 17.74 9.47
N GLY A 41 3.03 18.22 8.32
CA GLY A 41 3.84 18.46 7.13
C GLY A 41 4.54 17.22 6.57
N GLU A 42 5.77 17.42 6.08
CA GLU A 42 6.62 16.39 5.47
C GLU A 42 6.92 15.20 6.40
N LYS A 43 6.77 15.35 7.73
CA LYS A 43 6.93 14.23 8.67
C LYS A 43 6.02 13.06 8.31
N CYS A 44 4.84 13.34 7.75
CA CYS A 44 3.87 12.32 7.37
C CYS A 44 4.35 11.40 6.24
N LEU A 45 5.35 11.81 5.45
CA LEU A 45 5.94 10.96 4.42
C LEU A 45 6.78 9.82 5.00
N THR A 46 7.13 9.88 6.29
CA THR A 46 7.73 8.75 7.03
C THR A 46 6.85 7.50 6.94
N PHE A 47 5.53 7.67 7.03
CA PHE A 47 4.59 6.54 6.95
C PHE A 47 4.52 5.92 5.55
N CYS A 48 5.06 6.60 4.54
CA CYS A 48 5.07 6.13 3.17
C CYS A 48 6.39 5.48 2.75
N ASP A 49 7.47 5.72 3.48
CA ASP A 49 8.74 5.01 3.30
C ASP A 49 8.79 3.87 4.30
N GLN A 50 8.45 2.67 3.84
CA GLN A 50 8.38 1.48 4.67
C GLN A 50 9.47 0.47 4.33
N ARG A 51 10.59 0.93 3.74
CA ARG A 51 11.71 0.03 3.46
C ARG A 51 12.28 -0.52 4.76
N PRO A 52 12.84 -1.76 4.74
CA PRO A 52 13.49 -2.34 5.92
C PRO A 52 14.54 -1.40 6.52
N ASP A 53 14.82 -1.59 7.81
CA ASP A 53 15.84 -0.85 8.58
C ASP A 53 15.57 0.65 8.80
N LEU A 54 14.42 1.16 8.36
CA LEU A 54 13.94 2.50 8.68
C LEU A 54 13.04 2.46 9.92
N TYR A 55 13.64 2.50 11.10
CA TYR A 55 12.89 2.70 12.34
C TYR A 55 12.69 4.20 12.60
N THR A 56 11.43 4.64 12.63
CA THR A 56 11.09 5.99 13.09
C THR A 56 10.25 5.89 14.36
N PRO A 57 10.75 6.42 15.50
CA PRO A 57 9.95 6.46 16.72
C PRO A 57 8.76 7.39 16.51
N ILE A 58 7.55 6.82 16.50
CA ILE A 58 6.30 7.56 16.31
C ILE A 58 5.84 8.12 17.65
N ASP A 59 5.75 9.45 17.74
CA ASP A 59 5.21 10.17 18.88
C ASP A 59 3.89 10.89 18.53
N PHE A 60 3.31 11.60 19.50
CA PHE A 60 2.06 12.34 19.31
C PHE A 60 2.15 13.46 18.25
N SER A 61 3.34 13.92 17.87
CA SER A 61 3.48 14.93 16.80
C SER A 61 3.10 14.40 15.42
N TYR A 62 2.97 13.08 15.27
CA TYR A 62 2.50 12.42 14.05
C TYR A 62 0.97 12.25 13.98
N ALA A 63 0.23 12.58 15.04
CA ALA A 63 -1.23 12.43 15.05
C ALA A 63 -1.95 13.13 13.86
N PRO A 64 -1.56 14.33 13.40
CA PRO A 64 -2.18 14.96 12.23
C PRO A 64 -2.01 14.18 10.91
N CYS A 65 -1.03 13.28 10.82
CA CYS A 65 -0.82 12.49 9.61
C CYS A 65 -1.95 11.50 9.33
N PHE A 66 -2.69 11.10 10.36
CA PHE A 66 -3.77 10.12 10.23
C PHE A 66 -5.02 10.69 9.57
N ASP A 67 -5.13 12.03 9.46
CA ASP A 67 -6.14 12.68 8.61
C ASP A 67 -5.99 12.27 7.13
N ARG A 68 -4.79 11.80 6.74
CA ARG A 68 -4.47 11.32 5.39
C ARG A 68 -4.28 9.80 5.31
N PHE A 69 -4.75 9.05 6.32
CA PHE A 69 -4.58 7.60 6.37
C PHE A 69 -5.16 6.87 5.13
N GLU A 70 -6.31 7.31 4.63
CA GLU A 70 -6.89 6.75 3.40
C GLU A 70 -6.02 6.98 2.16
N ASN A 71 -5.33 8.12 2.08
CA ASN A 71 -4.44 8.44 0.96
C ASN A 71 -3.21 7.52 0.99
N MET A 72 -2.65 7.30 2.18
CA MET A 72 -1.56 6.32 2.39
C MET A 72 -1.99 4.91 1.95
N LYS A 73 -3.12 4.42 2.47
CA LYS A 73 -3.67 3.09 2.12
C LYS A 73 -3.88 2.94 0.63
N ARG A 74 -4.42 3.97 -0.04
CA ARG A 74 -4.68 3.93 -1.48
C ARG A 74 -3.38 3.80 -2.28
N CYS A 75 -2.31 4.50 -1.87
CA CYS A 75 -1.00 4.34 -2.50
C CYS A 75 -0.49 2.91 -2.37
N PHE A 76 -0.55 2.32 -1.18
CA PHE A 76 -0.11 0.94 -0.94
C PHE A 76 -0.92 -0.05 -1.77
N TYR A 77 -2.26 0.06 -1.71
CA TYR A 77 -3.16 -0.82 -2.44
C TYR A 77 -2.92 -0.76 -3.96
N ASN A 78 -2.81 0.45 -4.52
CA ASN A 78 -2.65 0.61 -5.97
C ASN A 78 -1.37 -0.05 -6.48
N GLU A 79 -0.25 0.06 -5.77
CA GLU A 79 1.00 -0.57 -6.17
C GLU A 79 0.86 -2.11 -6.18
N ILE A 80 0.27 -2.68 -5.13
CA ILE A 80 0.02 -4.13 -5.03
C ILE A 80 -0.92 -4.60 -6.12
N HIS A 81 -2.02 -3.88 -6.33
CA HIS A 81 -3.03 -4.21 -7.30
C HIS A 81 -2.46 -4.21 -8.71
N GLN A 82 -1.77 -3.13 -9.11
CA GLN A 82 -1.14 -3.05 -10.42
C GLN A 82 -0.04 -4.10 -10.60
N SER A 83 0.74 -4.39 -9.55
CA SER A 83 1.75 -5.45 -9.58
C SER A 83 1.13 -6.83 -9.81
N ALA A 84 0.01 -7.12 -9.14
CA ALA A 84 -0.75 -8.35 -9.33
C ALA A 84 -1.34 -8.43 -10.75
N GLU A 85 -1.97 -7.36 -11.24
CA GLU A 85 -2.52 -7.30 -12.59
C GLU A 85 -1.46 -7.58 -13.65
N ARG A 86 -0.31 -6.91 -13.57
CA ARG A 86 0.81 -7.10 -14.50
C ARG A 86 1.34 -8.55 -14.51
N LYS A 87 1.33 -9.23 -13.38
CA LYS A 87 1.83 -10.61 -13.25
C LYS A 87 0.81 -11.65 -13.68
N PHE A 88 -0.44 -11.51 -13.25
CA PHE A 88 -1.44 -12.58 -13.35
C PHE A 88 -2.37 -12.43 -14.56
N ILE A 89 -2.69 -11.21 -15.02
CA ILE A 89 -3.56 -11.03 -16.20
C ILE A 89 -2.97 -11.72 -17.45
N PRO A 90 -1.68 -11.55 -17.81
CA PRO A 90 -1.12 -12.22 -18.98
C PRO A 90 -1.17 -13.75 -18.87
N MET A 91 -1.05 -14.30 -17.66
CA MET A 91 -1.15 -15.74 -17.40
C MET A 91 -2.58 -16.26 -17.63
N MET A 92 -3.58 -15.54 -17.12
CA MET A 92 -5.00 -15.89 -17.32
C MET A 92 -5.41 -15.80 -18.79
N MET A 93 -4.99 -14.75 -19.51
CA MET A 93 -5.30 -14.58 -20.93
C MET A 93 -4.64 -15.68 -21.81
N ARG A 94 -3.45 -16.18 -21.46
CA ARG A 94 -2.84 -17.34 -22.13
C ARG A 94 -3.63 -18.63 -21.93
N HIS A 95 -4.19 -18.85 -20.74
CA HIS A 95 -5.05 -20.01 -20.50
C HIS A 95 -6.38 -19.92 -21.23
N GLN A 96 -6.98 -18.72 -21.32
CA GLN A 96 -8.22 -18.52 -22.06
C GLN A 96 -8.03 -18.76 -23.57
N THR A 97 -6.96 -18.21 -24.15
CA THR A 97 -6.64 -18.40 -25.58
C THR A 97 -6.30 -19.86 -25.92
N THR A 98 -5.60 -20.59 -25.06
CA THR A 98 -5.32 -22.03 -25.28
C THR A 98 -6.59 -22.89 -25.19
N HIS A 99 -7.52 -22.56 -24.29
CA HIS A 99 -8.82 -23.23 -24.19
C HIS A 99 -9.70 -22.98 -25.43
N GLU A 100 -9.79 -21.72 -25.88
CA GLU A 100 -10.55 -21.36 -27.10
C GLU A 100 -9.97 -22.00 -28.37
N TYR A 101 -8.64 -22.06 -28.49
CA TYR A 101 -7.98 -22.73 -29.62
C TYR A 101 -8.18 -24.26 -29.59
N GLY A 102 -8.23 -24.86 -28.39
CA GLY A 102 -8.51 -26.28 -28.19
C GLY A 102 -9.96 -26.66 -28.52
N LEU A 103 -10.93 -25.82 -28.15
CA LEU A 103 -12.35 -26.01 -28.51
C LEU A 103 -12.56 -25.95 -30.03
N ARG A 104 -11.91 -24.99 -30.70
CA ARG A 104 -12.07 -24.80 -32.15
C ARG A 104 -11.46 -25.93 -32.99
N LYS A 105 -10.40 -26.60 -32.52
CA LYS A 105 -9.82 -27.79 -33.19
C LYS A 105 -10.64 -29.08 -33.03
N ASN A 106 -11.55 -29.15 -32.06
CA ASN A 106 -12.42 -30.33 -31.87
C ASN A 106 -13.73 -30.24 -32.67
N MET A 107 -13.87 -29.21 -33.51
CA MET A 107 -15.06 -28.91 -34.31
C MET A 107 -14.79 -28.97 -35.83
N ASP A 108 -13.54 -29.30 -36.21
CA ASP A 108 -13.07 -29.69 -37.55
C ASP A 108 -12.72 -31.19 -37.54
#